data_AF-A0A418IJW8-F1
#
_entry.id   AF-A0A418IJW8-F1
#
_cell.length_a   1.000
_cell.length_b   1.000
_cell.length_c   1.000
_cell.angle_alpha   90.00
_cell.angle_beta   90.00
_cell.angle_gamma   90.00
#
_symmetry.space_group_name_H-M   'P 1'
#
loop_
_entity.id
_entity.type
_entity.pdbx_description
1 polymer ?
#
loop_
_entity_poly.entity_id
_entity_poly.type
_entity_poly.pdbx_seq_one_letter_code
_entity_poly.pdbx_strand_id
1 'polypeptide(L)'
;EILKLNRELEKKIKNLENQTVKLNSSIKLKTSDLNTKEEILQSKIIELERLNEQLQSKEKHFLHLKNKELNINNTKINIIGAPDLWKLEKSENTQFYNEDNIDAFIHSYNNTNNSKFYVVKFGITSYTSRKLKKQIHVVFINNKEEFIKIIRGDFKK
;
A
#
# COMPACT_ATOMS: atom_id res chain seq x y z
N GLU A 1 74.58 1.98 8.90
CA GLU A 1 73.12 2.15 9.11
C GLU A 1 72.32 2.20 7.81
N ILE A 2 72.78 2.93 6.78
CA ILE A 2 72.07 3.10 5.49
C ILE A 2 71.63 1.77 4.83
N LEU A 3 72.48 0.75 4.83
CA LEU A 3 72.16 -0.57 4.27
C LEU A 3 71.03 -1.31 5.01
N LYS A 4 70.87 -1.11 6.33
CA LYS A 4 69.75 -1.67 7.09
C LYS A 4 68.45 -0.95 6.74
N LEU A 5 68.51 0.38 6.64
CA LEU A 5 67.36 1.21 6.29
C LEU A 5 66.82 0.88 4.89
N ASN A 6 67.71 0.71 3.90
CA ASN A 6 67.31 0.32 2.54
C ASN A 6 66.60 -1.04 2.51
N ARG A 7 67.09 -2.03 3.25
CA ARG A 7 66.43 -3.35 3.36
C ARG A 7 65.05 -3.28 4.01
N GLU A 8 64.85 -2.39 4.98
CA GLU A 8 63.54 -2.17 5.59
C GLU A 8 62.57 -1.45 4.63
N LEU A 9 63.06 -0.47 3.87
CA LEU A 9 62.27 0.22 2.85
C LEU A 9 61.85 -0.74 1.73
N GLU A 10 62.75 -1.58 1.23
CA GLU A 10 62.43 -2.61 0.23
C GLU A 10 61.36 -3.59 0.73
N LYS A 11 61.43 -4.03 2.00
CA LYS A 11 60.40 -4.87 2.60
C LYS A 11 59.05 -4.16 2.67
N LYS A 12 59.02 -2.87 3.02
CA LYS A 12 57.80 -2.06 3.05
C LYS A 12 57.20 -1.91 1.66
N ILE A 13 58.02 -1.59 0.65
CA ILE A 13 57.59 -1.47 -0.75
C ILE A 13 56.96 -2.79 -1.20
N LYS A 14 57.64 -3.91 -1.01
CA LYS A 14 57.13 -5.24 -1.40
C LYS A 14 55.83 -5.60 -0.69
N ASN A 15 55.66 -5.19 0.57
CA ASN A 15 54.42 -5.41 1.30
C ASN A 15 53.26 -4.58 0.73
N LEU A 16 53.51 -3.31 0.41
CA LEU A 16 52.53 -2.42 -0.21
C LEU A 16 52.14 -2.88 -1.62
N GLU A 17 53.10 -3.36 -2.41
CA GLU A 17 52.84 -3.97 -3.73
C GLU A 17 51.91 -5.20 -3.59
N ASN A 18 52.23 -6.09 -2.64
CA ASN A 18 51.38 -7.26 -2.37
C ASN A 18 49.97 -6.88 -1.92
N GLN A 19 49.83 -5.85 -1.07
CA GLN A 19 48.52 -5.32 -0.66
C GLN A 19 47.76 -4.74 -1.85
N THR A 20 48.44 -4.01 -2.73
CA THR A 20 47.86 -3.41 -3.94
C THR A 20 47.32 -4.49 -4.88
N VAL A 21 48.07 -5.57 -5.09
CA VAL A 21 47.63 -6.71 -5.91
C VAL A 21 46.40 -7.38 -5.31
N LYS A 22 46.38 -7.59 -3.99
CA LYS A 22 45.22 -8.18 -3.28
C LYS A 22 43.98 -7.28 -3.34
N LEU A 23 44.15 -5.97 -3.22
CA LEU A 23 43.03 -5.03 -3.34
C LEU A 23 42.48 -5.03 -4.77
N ASN A 24 43.34 -5.03 -5.78
CA ASN A 24 42.92 -5.08 -7.18
C ASN A 24 42.17 -6.38 -7.53
N SER A 25 42.60 -7.54 -7.01
CA SER A 25 41.86 -8.78 -7.20
C SER A 25 40.49 -8.74 -6.51
N SER A 26 40.43 -8.19 -5.29
CA SER A 26 39.16 -8.00 -4.59
C SER A 26 38.21 -7.04 -5.30
N ILE A 27 38.73 -5.95 -5.89
CA ILE A 27 37.94 -5.01 -6.67
C ILE A 27 37.35 -5.71 -7.89
N LYS A 28 38.16 -6.46 -8.66
CA LYS A 28 37.68 -7.22 -9.82
C LYS A 28 36.54 -8.18 -9.47
N LEU A 29 36.68 -8.92 -8.37
CA LEU A 29 35.63 -9.84 -7.90
C LEU A 29 34.34 -9.09 -7.53
N LYS A 30 34.46 -7.99 -6.78
CA LYS A 30 33.31 -7.18 -6.38
C LYS A 30 32.60 -6.52 -7.58
N THR A 31 33.36 -6.03 -8.56
CA THR A 31 32.80 -5.48 -9.79
C THR A 31 32.05 -6.55 -10.58
N SER A 32 32.59 -7.76 -10.67
CA SER A 32 31.89 -8.88 -11.33
C SER A 32 30.58 -9.23 -10.62
N ASP A 33 30.56 -9.30 -9.29
CA ASP A 33 29.35 -9.57 -8.49
C ASP A 33 28.31 -8.44 -8.60
N LEU A 34 28.77 -7.21 -8.79
CA LEU A 34 27.87 -6.07 -9.01
C LEU A 34 27.21 -6.15 -10.39
N ASN A 35 27.97 -6.48 -11.43
CA ASN A 35 27.43 -6.65 -12.79
C ASN A 35 26.39 -7.77 -12.85
N THR A 36 26.64 -8.92 -12.19
CA THR A 36 25.67 -10.02 -12.17
C THR A 36 24.37 -9.64 -11.44
N LYS A 37 24.47 -8.88 -10.34
CA LYS A 37 23.29 -8.35 -9.64
C LYS A 37 22.49 -7.36 -10.48
N GLU A 38 23.18 -6.53 -11.26
CA GLU A 38 22.54 -5.59 -12.17
C GLU A 38 21.78 -6.31 -13.29
N GLU A 39 22.37 -7.33 -13.91
CA GLU A 39 21.70 -8.17 -14.91
C GLU A 39 20.44 -8.86 -14.35
N ILE A 40 20.52 -9.41 -13.14
CA ILE A 40 19.36 -10.03 -12.47
C ILE A 40 18.27 -8.99 -12.20
N LEU A 41 18.63 -7.77 -11.78
CA LEU A 41 17.67 -6.71 -11.53
C LEU A 41 16.94 -6.31 -12.82
N GLN A 42 17.69 -6.11 -13.91
CA GLN A 42 17.12 -5.79 -15.23
C GLN A 42 16.15 -6.88 -15.70
N SER A 43 16.51 -8.15 -15.53
CA SER A 43 15.61 -9.27 -15.86
C SER A 43 14.30 -9.21 -15.07
N LYS A 44 14.35 -8.88 -13.77
CA LYS A 44 13.15 -8.78 -12.93
C LYS A 44 12.27 -7.58 -13.30
N ILE A 45 12.86 -6.47 -13.71
CA ILE A 45 12.10 -5.30 -14.19
C ILE A 45 11.30 -5.69 -15.43
N ILE A 46 11.93 -6.34 -16.40
CA ILE A 46 11.26 -6.81 -17.63
C ILE A 46 10.12 -7.79 -17.30
N GLU A 47 10.33 -8.70 -16.34
CA GLU A 47 9.29 -9.64 -15.91
C GLU A 47 8.08 -8.92 -15.29
N LEU A 48 8.32 -7.91 -14.44
CA LEU A 48 7.27 -7.08 -13.84
C LEU A 48 6.51 -6.26 -14.88
N GLU A 49 7.20 -5.69 -15.87
CA GLU A 49 6.58 -4.97 -16.98
C GLU A 49 5.64 -5.88 -17.77
N ARG A 50 6.08 -7.11 -18.10
CA ARG A 50 5.23 -8.11 -18.78
C ARG A 50 4.01 -8.50 -17.94
N LEU A 51 4.17 -8.70 -16.63
CA LEU A 51 3.05 -8.99 -15.72
C LEU A 51 2.05 -7.83 -15.68
N ASN A 52 2.54 -6.59 -15.67
CA ASN A 52 1.69 -5.39 -15.69
C ASN A 52 0.91 -5.28 -17.00
N GLU A 53 1.54 -5.52 -18.15
CA GLU A 53 0.85 -5.56 -19.45
C GLU A 53 -0.23 -6.66 -19.49
N GLN A 54 0.05 -7.84 -18.94
CA GLN A 54 -0.94 -8.92 -18.84
C GLN A 54 -2.12 -8.55 -17.93
N LEU A 55 -1.88 -7.87 -16.81
CA LEU A 55 -2.93 -7.38 -15.92
C LEU A 55 -3.81 -6.33 -16.62
N GLN A 56 -3.21 -5.35 -17.29
CA GLN A 56 -3.95 -4.34 -18.05
C GLN A 56 -4.78 -4.96 -19.19
N SER A 57 -4.25 -5.97 -19.87
CA SER A 57 -4.97 -6.71 -20.91
C SER A 57 -6.18 -7.46 -20.33
N LYS A 58 -6.02 -8.11 -19.17
CA LYS A 58 -7.13 -8.74 -18.45
C LYS A 58 -8.18 -7.72 -18.00
N GLU A 59 -7.77 -6.60 -17.41
CA GLU A 59 -8.69 -5.53 -16.98
C GLU A 59 -9.53 -5.00 -18.15
N LYS A 60 -8.93 -4.76 -19.32
CA LYS A 60 -9.66 -4.36 -20.54
C LYS A 60 -10.66 -5.42 -21.01
N HIS A 61 -10.29 -6.71 -20.92
CA HIS A 61 -11.18 -7.81 -21.26
C HIS A 61 -12.37 -7.94 -20.28
N PHE A 62 -12.18 -7.58 -19.00
CA PHE A 62 -13.24 -7.56 -17.99
C PHE A 62 -14.11 -6.29 -18.03
N LEU A 63 -13.59 -5.14 -18.48
CA LEU A 63 -14.35 -3.90 -18.68
C LEU A 63 -15.53 -4.09 -19.65
N HIS A 64 -15.36 -4.91 -20.69
CA HIS A 64 -16.44 -5.24 -21.63
C HIS A 64 -17.55 -6.13 -21.03
N LEU A 65 -17.23 -6.92 -19.99
CA LEU A 65 -18.22 -7.71 -19.23
C LEU A 65 -18.93 -6.86 -18.18
N LYS A 66 -18.21 -5.96 -17.48
CA LYS A 66 -18.75 -5.10 -16.41
C LYS A 66 -19.83 -4.13 -16.92
N ASN A 67 -19.76 -3.71 -18.18
CA ASN A 67 -20.74 -2.80 -18.79
C ASN A 67 -22.12 -3.43 -19.08
N LYS A 68 -22.29 -4.77 -19.02
CA LYS A 68 -23.60 -5.42 -19.23
C LYS A 68 -24.36 -5.75 -17.94
N GLU A 69 -23.73 -5.66 -16.76
CA GLU A 69 -24.36 -5.99 -15.46
C GLU A 69 -24.55 -4.78 -14.52
N LEU A 70 -24.18 -3.57 -14.93
CA LEU A 70 -24.26 -2.38 -14.08
C LEU A 70 -25.61 -1.67 -14.20
N ASN A 71 -26.65 -2.17 -13.50
CA ASN A 71 -27.79 -1.29 -13.19
C ASN A 71 -28.60 -1.57 -11.92
N ILE A 72 -28.05 -2.23 -10.88
CA ILE A 72 -28.89 -2.52 -9.69
C ILE A 72 -28.36 -1.99 -8.33
N ASN A 73 -27.07 -1.73 -8.06
CA ASN A 73 -26.66 -1.28 -6.70
C ASN A 73 -25.49 -0.27 -6.64
N ASN A 74 -25.59 0.87 -7.33
CA ASN A 74 -24.61 1.97 -7.21
C ASN A 74 -24.88 2.89 -5.98
N THR A 75 -25.22 2.31 -4.83
CA THR A 75 -25.41 3.09 -3.59
C THR A 75 -24.05 3.30 -2.93
N LYS A 76 -23.64 4.56 -2.72
CA LYS A 76 -22.36 4.88 -2.07
C LYS A 76 -22.48 4.66 -0.56
N ILE A 77 -21.55 3.91 0.03
CA ILE A 77 -21.50 3.62 1.46
C ILE A 77 -20.45 4.51 2.11
N ASN A 78 -20.82 5.29 3.12
CA ASN A 78 -19.91 6.15 3.87
C ASN A 78 -19.83 5.63 5.31
N ILE A 79 -18.62 5.35 5.80
CA ILE A 79 -18.39 4.79 7.15
C ILE A 79 -17.38 5.66 7.90
N ILE A 80 -17.72 6.09 9.11
CA ILE A 80 -16.80 6.80 10.02
C ILE A 80 -16.44 5.95 11.24
N GLY A 81 -15.17 6.04 11.67
CA GLY A 81 -14.68 5.37 12.87
C GLY A 81 -14.34 3.88 12.70
N ALA A 82 -14.22 3.38 11.47
CA ALA A 82 -13.80 1.99 11.26
C ALA A 82 -12.30 1.84 11.59
N PRO A 83 -11.88 0.81 12.36
CA PRO A 83 -10.46 0.49 12.53
C PRO A 83 -9.80 0.14 11.20
N ASP A 84 -8.52 0.48 11.04
CA ASP A 84 -7.79 0.21 9.78
C ASP A 84 -7.75 -1.29 9.43
N LEU A 85 -7.68 -2.16 10.44
CA LEU A 85 -7.76 -3.61 10.29
C LEU A 85 -9.06 -4.10 9.65
N TRP A 86 -10.13 -3.30 9.69
CA TRP A 86 -11.43 -3.65 9.11
C TRP A 86 -11.60 -3.06 7.70
N LYS A 87 -10.81 -2.05 7.33
CA LYS A 87 -10.82 -1.40 6.01
C LYS A 87 -10.18 -2.28 4.91
N LEU A 88 -9.59 -3.42 5.29
CA LEU A 88 -8.84 -4.31 4.39
C LEU A 88 -9.73 -5.01 3.34
N GLU A 89 -11.05 -5.11 3.56
CA GLU A 89 -11.99 -5.58 2.55
C GLU A 89 -12.31 -4.44 1.56
N LYS A 90 -11.59 -4.41 0.41
CA LYS A 90 -11.81 -3.42 -0.65
C LYS A 90 -13.24 -3.55 -1.20
N SER A 91 -14.11 -2.59 -0.88
CA SER A 91 -15.41 -2.40 -1.51
C SER A 91 -15.36 -1.15 -2.38
N GLU A 92 -15.55 -1.31 -3.69
CA GLU A 92 -15.40 -0.24 -4.70
C GLU A 92 -16.32 0.98 -4.43
N ASN A 93 -17.40 0.81 -3.67
CA ASN A 93 -18.40 1.85 -3.39
C ASN A 93 -18.38 2.33 -1.92
N THR A 94 -17.34 2.02 -1.14
CA THR A 94 -17.25 2.40 0.28
C THR A 94 -16.18 3.47 0.53
N GLN A 95 -16.56 4.57 1.17
CA GLN A 95 -15.66 5.63 1.62
C GLN A 95 -15.52 5.62 3.15
N PHE A 96 -14.27 5.62 3.61
CA PHE A 96 -13.94 5.62 5.04
C PHE A 96 -13.51 7.01 5.51
N TYR A 97 -14.02 7.39 6.69
CA TYR A 97 -13.71 8.65 7.36
C TYR A 97 -13.13 8.37 8.75
N ASN A 98 -12.15 9.16 9.13
CA ASN A 98 -11.67 9.24 10.50
C ASN A 98 -12.46 10.30 11.26
N GLU A 99 -12.36 10.29 12.59
CA GLU A 99 -13.08 11.23 13.46
C GLU A 99 -12.74 12.70 13.15
N ASP A 100 -11.47 12.98 12.84
CA ASP A 100 -11.00 14.32 12.43
C ASP A 100 -11.70 14.85 11.18
N ASN A 101 -12.27 13.96 10.36
CA ASN A 101 -12.96 14.29 9.11
C ASN A 101 -14.50 14.26 9.26
N ILE A 102 -15.03 14.43 10.47
CA ILE A 102 -16.48 14.41 10.73
C ILE A 102 -17.24 15.46 9.92
N ASP A 103 -16.70 16.66 9.74
CA ASP A 103 -17.41 17.72 9.00
C ASP A 103 -17.48 17.39 7.50
N ALA A 104 -16.47 16.72 6.95
CA ALA A 104 -16.50 16.19 5.59
C ALA A 104 -17.51 15.03 5.44
N PHE A 105 -17.64 14.17 6.45
CA PHE A 105 -18.65 13.12 6.50
C PHE A 105 -20.07 13.70 6.50
N ILE A 106 -20.33 14.70 7.34
CA ILE A 106 -21.63 15.40 7.42
C ILE A 106 -21.92 16.18 6.12
N HIS A 107 -20.90 16.80 5.53
CA HIS A 107 -21.06 17.49 4.26
C HIS A 107 -21.42 16.52 3.13
N SER A 108 -20.78 15.34 3.08
CA SER A 108 -21.16 14.29 2.14
C SER A 108 -22.60 13.80 2.36
N TYR A 109 -23.04 13.71 3.62
CA TYR A 109 -24.41 13.36 3.98
C TYR A 109 -25.46 14.31 3.40
N ASN A 110 -25.23 15.62 3.51
CA ASN A 110 -26.19 16.61 3.04
C ASN A 110 -26.29 16.74 1.51
N ASN A 111 -25.28 16.27 0.77
CA ASN A 111 -25.14 16.50 -0.67
C ASN A 111 -25.39 15.25 -1.54
N THR A 112 -25.84 14.13 -0.97
CA THR A 112 -26.02 12.88 -1.73
C THR A 112 -27.37 12.21 -1.48
N ASN A 113 -28.14 12.00 -2.55
CA ASN A 113 -29.46 11.35 -2.49
C ASN A 113 -29.39 9.81 -2.54
N ASN A 114 -28.26 9.22 -2.94
CA ASN A 114 -28.08 7.78 -3.08
C ASN A 114 -26.87 7.29 -2.27
N SER A 115 -26.85 7.63 -0.98
CA SER A 115 -25.76 7.28 -0.08
C SER A 115 -26.27 6.78 1.27
N LYS A 116 -25.61 5.77 1.83
CA LYS A 116 -25.86 5.26 3.18
C LYS A 116 -24.73 5.65 4.11
N PHE A 117 -25.06 6.01 5.34
CA PHE A 117 -24.11 6.56 6.31
C PHE A 117 -24.09 5.71 7.56
N TYR A 118 -22.91 5.17 7.87
CA TYR A 118 -22.69 4.27 8.97
C TYR A 118 -21.63 4.81 9.93
N VAL A 119 -21.83 4.54 11.22
CA VAL A 119 -20.95 4.99 12.29
C VAL A 119 -20.54 3.82 13.15
N VAL A 120 -19.25 3.57 13.24
CA VAL A 120 -18.70 2.52 14.11
C VAL A 120 -18.55 3.09 15.53
N LYS A 121 -19.39 2.63 16.47
CA LYS A 121 -19.51 3.26 17.80
C LYS A 121 -18.21 3.34 18.59
N PHE A 122 -17.38 2.32 18.53
CA PHE A 122 -16.15 2.24 19.34
C PHE A 122 -14.96 2.98 18.71
N GLY A 123 -15.07 3.44 17.46
CA GLY A 123 -14.00 4.19 16.79
C GLY A 123 -14.30 5.68 16.65
N ILE A 124 -15.25 6.20 17.42
CA ILE A 124 -15.50 7.63 17.58
C ILE A 124 -15.72 7.97 19.05
N THR A 125 -15.44 9.20 19.45
CA THR A 125 -15.75 9.66 20.80
C THR A 125 -17.26 9.76 21.07
N SER A 126 -17.62 9.76 22.35
CA SER A 126 -19.00 9.97 22.80
C SER A 126 -19.58 11.32 22.33
N TYR A 127 -18.75 12.36 22.21
CA TYR A 127 -19.16 13.67 21.72
C TYR A 127 -19.56 13.61 20.24
N THR A 128 -18.70 13.00 19.41
CA THR A 128 -18.91 12.77 17.98
C THR A 128 -20.13 11.88 17.74
N SER A 129 -20.33 10.85 18.56
CA SER A 129 -21.51 9.99 18.50
C SER A 129 -22.81 10.77 18.73
N ARG A 130 -22.83 11.66 19.73
CA ARG A 130 -23.98 12.54 20.00
C ARG A 130 -24.23 13.53 18.85
N LYS A 131 -23.18 14.08 18.23
CA LYS A 131 -23.29 14.98 17.07
C LYS A 131 -23.90 14.26 15.87
N LEU A 132 -23.45 13.04 15.58
CA LEU A 132 -23.94 12.24 14.45
C LEU A 132 -25.34 11.64 14.68
N LYS A 133 -25.71 11.33 15.92
CA LYS A 133 -27.05 10.85 16.27
C LYS A 133 -28.16 11.88 15.96
N LYS A 134 -27.81 13.17 15.88
CA LYS A 134 -28.73 14.24 15.48
C LYS A 134 -29.00 14.28 13.97
N GLN A 135 -28.19 13.61 13.17
CA GLN A 135 -28.40 13.49 11.73
C GLN A 135 -29.41 12.38 11.45
N ILE A 136 -30.38 12.64 10.58
CA ILE A 136 -31.40 11.65 10.19
C ILE A 136 -30.70 10.52 9.39
N HIS A 137 -31.20 9.28 9.43
CA HIS A 137 -30.72 8.15 8.62
C HIS A 137 -29.28 7.62 8.84
N VAL A 138 -28.57 8.06 9.89
CA VAL A 138 -27.27 7.47 10.26
C VAL A 138 -27.48 6.16 11.04
N VAL A 139 -26.83 5.08 10.58
CA VAL A 139 -26.91 3.76 11.21
C VAL A 139 -25.65 3.49 12.04
N PHE A 140 -25.83 3.13 13.30
CA PHE A 140 -24.71 2.80 14.18
C PHE A 140 -24.39 1.31 14.14
N ILE A 141 -23.12 1.00 13.88
CA ILE A 141 -22.53 -0.34 13.88
C ILE A 141 -21.97 -0.62 15.28
N ASN A 142 -22.38 -1.72 15.88
CA ASN A 142 -21.97 -2.11 17.23
C ASN A 142 -20.89 -3.18 17.24
N ASN A 143 -20.82 -4.01 16.19
CA ASN A 143 -19.91 -5.16 16.14
C ASN A 143 -19.33 -5.37 14.72
N LYS A 144 -18.34 -6.27 14.64
CA LYS A 144 -17.64 -6.59 13.40
C LYS A 144 -18.52 -7.33 12.38
N GLU A 145 -19.45 -8.14 12.85
CA GLU A 145 -20.33 -8.91 11.98
C GLU A 145 -21.30 -8.01 11.20
N GLU A 146 -21.87 -7.01 11.87
CA GLU A 146 -22.67 -5.95 11.25
C GLU A 146 -21.85 -5.18 10.21
N PHE A 147 -20.61 -4.81 10.53
CA PHE A 147 -19.70 -4.16 9.59
C PHE A 147 -19.49 -4.98 8.32
N ILE A 148 -19.20 -6.28 8.45
CA ILE A 148 -18.97 -7.18 7.32
C ILE A 148 -20.24 -7.30 6.46
N LYS A 149 -21.41 -7.45 7.08
CA LYS A 149 -22.70 -7.51 6.35
C LYS A 149 -22.96 -6.23 5.55
N ILE A 150 -22.59 -5.06 6.07
CA ILE A 150 -22.73 -3.77 5.38
C ILE A 150 -21.80 -3.72 4.16
N ILE A 151 -20.53 -4.08 4.34
CA ILE A 151 -19.50 -4.05 3.28
C ILE A 151 -19.83 -5.04 2.15
N ARG A 152 -20.32 -6.24 2.50
CA ARG A 152 -20.67 -7.30 1.55
C ARG A 152 -22.02 -7.11 0.86
N GLY A 153 -22.83 -6.15 1.32
CA GLY A 153 -24.17 -5.89 0.76
C GLY A 153 -25.22 -6.93 1.15
N ASP A 154 -24.96 -7.76 2.17
CA ASP A 154 -25.84 -8.85 2.64
C ASP A 154 -27.06 -8.36 3.45
N PHE A 155 -27.39 -7.06 3.38
CA PHE A 155 -28.67 -6.56 3.89
C PHE A 155 -29.79 -6.99 2.94
N LYS A 156 -30.24 -8.24 3.10
CA LYS A 156 -31.56 -8.67 2.62
C LYS A 156 -32.60 -7.70 3.19
N LYS A 157 -33.39 -7.11 2.30
CA LYS A 157 -34.67 -6.46 2.63
C LYS A 157 -35.57 -7.43 3.38
#